data_AF-A0AAV9M2S1-F1
#
_entry.id   AF-A0AAV9M2S1-F1
#
_cell.length_a   1.000
_cell.length_b   1.000
_cell.length_c   1.000
_cell.angle_alpha   90.00
_cell.angle_beta   90.00
_cell.angle_gamma   90.00
#
_symmetry.space_group_name_H-M   'P 1'
#
loop_
_entity.id
_entity.type
_entity.pdbx_description
1 polymer ?
#
loop_
_entity_poly.entity_id
_entity_poly.type
_entity_poly.pdbx_seq_one_letter_code
_entity_poly.pdbx_strand_id
1 'polypeptide(L)'
;MINRYIIDLDFAAEFEIARPTNHYKRMLQSLRKVFVGKSEELKQILKVMSEAVRQSLRSKELHIPPWRKQGFMQNKWLGAYKRTTNILPSLNSSVLLPPVKQADIVQCCSVGINAAVNCY
;
A
#
# COMPACT_ATOMS: atom_id res chain seq x y z
N MET A 1 21.10 -9.34 7.14
CA MET A 1 19.92 -9.05 6.29
C MET A 1 18.88 -8.38 7.18
N ILE A 2 18.49 -7.12 6.91
CA ILE A 2 17.54 -6.38 7.75
C ILE A 2 16.12 -6.87 7.43
N ASN A 3 15.41 -7.41 8.42
CA ASN A 3 14.03 -7.83 8.25
C ASN A 3 13.09 -6.63 8.38
N ARG A 4 12.36 -6.30 7.31
CA ARG A 4 11.32 -5.26 7.31
C ARG A 4 9.97 -5.89 7.66
N TYR A 5 9.36 -5.39 8.72
CA TYR A 5 7.96 -5.68 9.07
C TYR A 5 7.07 -4.48 8.75
N ILE A 6 5.82 -4.77 8.41
CA ILE A 6 4.77 -3.78 8.18
C ILE A 6 3.74 -3.98 9.30
N ILE A 7 3.41 -2.87 9.95
CA ILE A 7 2.43 -2.82 11.03
C ILE A 7 1.33 -1.85 10.61
N ASP A 8 0.09 -2.31 10.61
CA ASP A 8 -1.10 -1.50 10.37
C ASP A 8 -2.13 -1.83 11.46
N LEU A 9 -2.52 -0.82 12.24
CA LEU A 9 -3.38 -0.98 13.42
C LEU A 9 -4.86 -1.09 13.07
N ASP A 10 -5.25 -0.70 11.86
CA ASP A 10 -6.64 -0.72 11.42
C ASP A 10 -6.78 -1.28 10.00
N PHE A 11 -6.01 -2.35 9.77
CA PHE A 11 -5.89 -2.99 8.48
C PHE A 11 -7.22 -3.48 7.90
N ALA A 12 -8.15 -3.93 8.74
CA ALA A 12 -9.47 -4.36 8.26
C ALA A 12 -10.31 -3.21 7.69
N ALA A 13 -10.22 -2.01 8.28
CA ALA A 13 -10.94 -0.82 7.82
C ALA A 13 -10.53 -0.42 6.39
N GLU A 14 -9.30 -0.76 5.98
CA GLU A 14 -8.77 -0.55 4.64
C GLU A 14 -9.48 -1.37 3.54
N PHE A 15 -10.39 -2.26 3.92
CA PHE A 15 -11.17 -3.08 3.00
C PHE A 15 -12.69 -2.85 3.14
N GLU A 16 -13.13 -1.96 4.01
CA GLU A 16 -14.56 -1.66 4.15
C GLU A 16 -15.13 -0.98 2.90
N ILE A 17 -16.32 -1.40 2.48
CA ILE A 17 -17.03 -0.85 1.31
C ILE A 17 -18.50 -0.61 1.65
N ALA A 18 -19.16 0.34 0.99
CA ALA A 18 -20.51 0.78 1.33
C ALA A 18 -21.61 -0.29 1.13
N ARG A 19 -21.44 -1.20 0.16
CA ARG A 19 -22.45 -2.24 -0.17
C ARG A 19 -21.78 -3.60 -0.42
N PRO A 20 -21.26 -4.25 0.63
CA PRO A 20 -20.60 -5.53 0.48
C PRO A 20 -21.61 -6.64 0.18
N THR A 21 -21.22 -7.60 -0.65
CA THR A 21 -21.94 -8.87 -0.77
C THR A 21 -21.77 -9.70 0.51
N ASN A 22 -22.69 -10.64 0.77
CA ASN A 22 -22.57 -11.53 1.91
C ASN A 22 -21.30 -12.40 1.88
N HIS A 23 -20.84 -12.77 0.68
CA HIS A 23 -19.56 -13.47 0.51
C HIS A 23 -18.39 -12.57 0.91
N TYR A 24 -18.35 -11.33 0.42
CA TYR A 24 -17.31 -10.37 0.77
C TYR A 24 -17.28 -10.06 2.28
N LYS A 25 -18.45 -9.87 2.89
CA LYS A 25 -18.58 -9.57 4.32
C LYS A 25 -17.96 -10.67 5.19
N ARG A 26 -18.15 -11.96 4.83
CA ARG A 26 -17.53 -13.08 5.54
C ARG A 26 -16.01 -13.10 5.42
N MET A 27 -15.47 -12.82 4.23
CA MET A 27 -14.02 -12.69 4.05
C MET A 27 -13.45 -11.53 4.87
N LEU A 28 -14.12 -10.38 4.86
CA LEU A 28 -13.71 -9.22 5.65
C LEU A 28 -13.70 -9.51 7.15
N GLN A 29 -14.71 -10.22 7.66
CA GLN A 29 -14.78 -10.64 9.07
C GLN A 29 -13.67 -11.61 9.48
N SER A 30 -13.14 -12.39 8.54
CA SER A 30 -11.99 -13.27 8.80
C SER A 30 -10.64 -12.54 8.81
N LEU A 31 -10.61 -11.29 8.34
CA LEU A 31 -9.40 -10.50 8.24
C LEU A 31 -8.99 -9.96 9.62
N ARG A 32 -7.68 -9.96 9.89
CA ARG A 32 -7.14 -9.41 11.14
C ARG A 32 -7.32 -7.89 11.18
N LYS A 33 -7.80 -7.36 12.30
CA LYS A 33 -7.88 -5.90 12.54
C LYS A 33 -6.50 -5.24 12.53
N VAL A 34 -5.55 -5.85 13.23
CA VAL A 34 -4.15 -5.41 13.24
C VAL A 34 -3.34 -6.35 12.34
N PHE A 35 -2.64 -5.79 11.36
CA PHE A 35 -1.69 -6.52 10.54
C PHE A 35 -0.27 -6.32 11.07
N VAL A 36 0.44 -7.42 11.30
CA VAL A 36 1.88 -7.44 11.56
C VAL A 36 2.46 -8.56 10.72
N GLY A 37 3.31 -8.23 9.76
CA GLY A 37 3.83 -9.23 8.84
C GLY A 37 4.89 -8.72 7.88
N LYS A 38 5.37 -9.63 7.04
CA LYS A 38 6.33 -9.33 5.97
C LYS A 38 5.59 -8.80 4.73
N SER A 39 6.35 -8.20 3.81
CA SER A 39 5.82 -7.69 2.55
C SER A 39 5.14 -8.77 1.70
N GLU A 40 5.65 -10.00 1.72
CA GLU A 40 5.10 -11.09 0.90
C GLU A 40 3.74 -11.56 1.40
N GLU A 41 3.57 -11.68 2.72
CA GLU A 41 2.28 -11.99 3.34
C GLU A 41 1.26 -10.90 3.02
N LEU A 42 1.67 -9.63 3.12
CA LEU A 42 0.82 -8.50 2.76
C LEU A 42 0.37 -8.56 1.29
N LYS A 43 1.28 -8.80 0.35
CA LYS A 43 0.94 -8.90 -1.09
C LYS A 43 -0.16 -9.93 -1.36
N GLN A 44 -0.07 -11.09 -0.72
CA GLN A 44 -1.06 -12.16 -0.90
C GLN A 44 -2.43 -11.71 -0.42
N ILE A 45 -2.50 -11.11 0.78
CA ILE A 45 -3.75 -10.57 1.32
C ILE A 45 -4.31 -9.48 0.41
N LEU A 46 -3.48 -8.53 -0.01
CA LEU A 46 -3.89 -7.44 -0.90
C LEU A 46 -4.47 -7.97 -2.22
N LYS A 47 -3.87 -9.01 -2.80
CA LYS A 47 -4.35 -9.64 -4.03
C LYS A 47 -5.75 -10.25 -3.84
N VAL A 48 -5.91 -11.08 -2.82
CA VAL A 48 -7.19 -11.77 -2.54
C VAL A 48 -8.29 -10.76 -2.21
N MET A 49 -8.02 -9.83 -1.30
CA MET A 49 -9.03 -8.86 -0.87
C MET A 49 -9.39 -7.86 -1.97
N SER A 50 -8.44 -7.39 -2.78
CA SER A 50 -8.73 -6.46 -3.89
C SER A 50 -9.60 -7.11 -4.96
N GLU A 51 -9.35 -8.39 -5.26
CA GLU A 51 -10.15 -9.16 -6.20
C GLU A 51 -11.57 -9.37 -5.66
N ALA A 52 -11.70 -9.70 -4.38
CA ALA A 52 -12.97 -9.83 -3.71
C ALA A 52 -13.78 -8.51 -3.68
N VAL A 53 -13.12 -7.37 -3.45
CA VAL A 53 -13.74 -6.03 -3.56
C VAL A 53 -14.25 -5.80 -4.98
N ARG A 54 -13.41 -6.07 -5.98
CA ARG A 54 -13.74 -5.91 -7.40
C ARG A 54 -14.99 -6.71 -7.77
N GLN A 55 -15.08 -7.96 -7.34
CA GLN A 55 -16.25 -8.81 -7.58
C GLN A 55 -17.50 -8.28 -6.86
N SER A 56 -17.36 -7.89 -5.58
CA SER A 56 -18.47 -7.37 -4.79
C SER A 56 -19.05 -6.08 -5.38
N LEU A 57 -18.19 -5.13 -5.76
CA LEU A 57 -18.63 -3.85 -6.33
C LEU A 57 -19.26 -4.04 -7.72
N ARG A 58 -18.68 -4.90 -8.57
CA ARG A 58 -19.25 -5.20 -9.90
C ARG A 58 -20.62 -5.87 -9.81
N SER A 59 -20.82 -6.79 -8.87
CA SER A 59 -22.13 -7.44 -8.64
C SER A 59 -23.23 -6.51 -8.10
N LYS A 60 -22.85 -5.28 -7.75
CA LYS A 60 -23.75 -4.20 -7.28
C LYS A 60 -23.71 -3.00 -8.22
N GLU A 61 -23.15 -3.17 -9.41
CA GLU A 61 -23.04 -2.13 -10.44
C GLU A 61 -22.35 -0.85 -9.93
N LEU A 62 -21.43 -0.99 -8.96
CA LEU A 62 -20.67 0.11 -8.38
C LEU A 62 -19.29 0.23 -9.03
N HIS A 63 -18.88 1.47 -9.31
CA HIS A 63 -17.53 1.76 -9.77
C HIS A 63 -16.49 1.47 -8.67
N ILE A 64 -15.32 0.99 -9.07
CA ILE A 64 -14.22 0.67 -8.15
C ILE A 64 -13.40 1.94 -7.96
N PRO A 65 -13.42 2.54 -6.76
CA PRO A 65 -12.64 3.74 -6.54
C PRO A 65 -11.14 3.45 -6.67
N PRO A 66 -10.34 4.44 -7.11
CA PRO A 66 -8.92 4.25 -7.40
C PRO A 66 -8.12 3.67 -6.22
N TRP A 67 -8.44 4.08 -4.99
CA TRP A 67 -7.77 3.58 -3.78
C TRP A 67 -8.11 2.13 -3.45
N ARG A 68 -9.18 1.56 -4.01
CA ARG A 68 -9.54 0.15 -3.86
C ARG A 68 -8.96 -0.74 -4.97
N LYS A 69 -8.22 -0.16 -5.92
CA LYS A 69 -7.49 -0.94 -6.93
C LYS A 69 -6.27 -1.59 -6.30
N GLN A 70 -5.98 -2.84 -6.68
CA GLN A 70 -4.84 -3.61 -6.17
C GLN A 70 -3.52 -2.83 -6.28
N GLY A 71 -3.26 -2.14 -7.39
CA GLY A 71 -2.02 -1.39 -7.59
C GLY A 71 -1.86 -0.23 -6.59
N PHE A 72 -2.93 0.51 -6.31
CA PHE A 72 -2.91 1.56 -5.30
C PHE A 72 -2.66 0.97 -3.92
N MET A 73 -3.42 -0.08 -3.57
CA MET A 73 -3.28 -0.76 -2.28
C MET A 73 -1.85 -1.28 -2.09
N GLN A 74 -1.26 -1.94 -3.09
CA GLN A 74 0.14 -2.39 -3.00
C GLN A 74 1.10 -1.22 -2.78
N ASN A 75 0.96 -0.14 -3.53
CA ASN A 75 1.85 1.02 -3.40
C ASN A 75 1.73 1.72 -2.05
N LYS A 76 0.55 1.69 -1.41
CA LYS A 76 0.34 2.29 -0.08
C LYS A 76 1.33 1.75 0.96
N TRP A 77 1.60 0.44 0.97
CA TRP A 77 2.52 -0.17 1.95
C TRP A 77 3.87 -0.59 1.36
N LEU A 78 3.90 -0.99 0.09
CA LEU A 78 5.05 -1.59 -0.58
C LEU A 78 5.73 -0.65 -1.58
N GLY A 79 5.20 0.56 -1.76
CA GLY A 79 5.81 1.57 -2.61
C GLY A 79 7.28 1.80 -2.23
N ALA A 80 8.09 2.15 -3.23
CA ALA A 80 9.50 2.47 -3.05
C ALA A 80 9.64 3.67 -2.11
N TYR A 81 9.82 3.38 -0.82
CA TYR A 81 10.01 4.40 0.19
C TYR A 81 11.50 4.46 0.49
N LYS A 82 12.13 5.59 0.15
CA LYS A 82 13.49 5.92 0.58
C LYS A 82 13.46 6.22 2.08
N ARG A 83 13.38 5.19 2.93
CA ARG A 83 13.54 5.40 4.38
C ARG A 83 14.97 5.87 4.57
N THR A 84 15.17 6.92 5.35
CA THR A 84 16.46 7.22 5.97
C THR A 84 16.71 6.11 6.99
N THR A 85 17.04 4.90 6.52
CA THR A 85 17.57 3.86 7.38
C THR A 85 18.97 4.33 7.74
N ASN A 86 19.09 5.17 8.77
CA ASN A 86 20.38 5.35 9.44
C ASN A 86 20.77 3.96 9.96
N ILE A 87 21.56 3.24 9.18
CA ILE A 87 22.12 1.95 9.59
C ILE A 87 23.25 2.17 10.62
N LEU A 88 23.61 3.41 10.93
CA LEU A 88 24.57 3.72 11.97
C LEU A 88 23.88 4.32 13.21
N PRO A 89 24.08 3.71 14.41
CA PRO A 89 23.81 4.44 15.64
C PRO A 89 24.71 5.65 15.66
N SER A 90 24.21 6.76 16.22
CA SER A 90 24.98 7.98 16.49
C SER A 90 26.31 7.63 17.18
N LEU A 91 27.36 7.44 16.41
CA LEU A 91 28.73 7.41 16.86
C LEU A 91 29.34 8.72 16.41
N ASN A 92 29.45 9.59 17.39
CA ASN A 92 30.19 10.85 17.37
C ASN A 92 31.47 10.67 16.54
N SER A 93 31.54 11.27 15.36
CA SER A 93 32.77 11.38 14.59
C SER A 93 32.64 12.57 13.66
N SER A 94 33.22 13.67 14.13
CA SER A 94 33.52 14.87 13.38
C SER A 94 34.51 14.57 12.26
N VAL A 95 34.10 14.01 11.11
CA VAL A 95 34.97 13.94 9.92
C VAL A 95 34.15 14.00 8.61
N LEU A 96 34.24 15.16 7.98
CA LEU A 96 34.18 15.50 6.54
C LEU A 96 33.07 14.86 5.65
N LEU A 97 32.10 15.71 5.32
CA LEU A 97 31.16 15.59 4.19
C LEU A 97 31.90 15.43 2.84
N PRO A 98 31.47 14.51 1.95
CA PRO A 98 31.67 14.68 0.51
C PRO A 98 30.65 15.69 -0.04
N PRO A 99 30.95 16.36 -1.17
CA PRO A 99 30.22 17.53 -1.63
C PRO A 99 28.79 17.18 -2.01
N VAL A 100 27.86 17.90 -1.39
CA VAL A 100 26.45 18.03 -1.78
C VAL A 100 26.42 18.52 -3.23
N LYS A 101 26.14 17.63 -4.19
CA LYS A 101 25.65 18.06 -5.50
C LYS A 101 24.19 18.43 -5.34
N GLN A 102 23.97 19.71 -5.07
CA GLN A 102 22.70 20.38 -5.11
C GLN A 102 22.15 20.29 -6.54
N ALA A 103 21.29 19.31 -6.77
CA ALA A 103 20.25 19.37 -7.78
C ALA A 103 18.98 18.90 -7.08
N ASP A 104 18.37 19.80 -6.31
CA ASP A 104 17.01 19.69 -5.80
C ASP A 104 16.05 19.75 -6.99
N ILE A 105 16.04 18.68 -7.78
CA ILE A 105 14.87 18.32 -8.58
C ILE A 105 14.13 17.33 -7.70
N VAL A 106 13.29 17.85 -6.81
CA VAL A 106 12.15 17.09 -6.30
C VAL A 106 11.23 16.84 -7.47
N GLN A 107 11.54 15.80 -8.25
CA GLN A 107 10.62 15.29 -9.25
C GLN A 107 9.43 14.72 -8.46
N CYS A 108 8.31 15.41 -8.55
CA CYS A 108 7.03 14.83 -8.14
C CYS A 108 6.87 13.55 -8.95
N CYS A 109 7.15 12.40 -8.32
CA CYS A 109 6.80 11.11 -8.88
C CYS A 109 5.27 11.03 -8.84
N SER A 110 4.63 11.62 -9.85
CA SER A 110 3.24 11.35 -10.15
C SER A 110 3.12 9.85 -10.35
N VAL A 111 2.63 9.14 -9.33
CA VAL A 111 2.25 7.74 -9.45
C VAL A 111 0.96 7.75 -10.25
N GLY A 112 1.10 7.87 -11.57
CA GLY A 112 -0.02 7.90 -12.50
C GLY A 112 -0.83 6.63 -12.29
N ILE A 113 -2.07 6.79 -11.83
CA ILE A 113 -3.06 5.74 -12.02
C ILE A 113 -3.33 5.78 -13.50
N ASN A 114 -2.80 4.81 -14.27
CA ASN A 114 -3.17 4.63 -15.68
C ASN A 114 -4.67 4.36 -15.72
N ALA A 115 -5.43 5.44 -15.84
CA ALA A 115 -6.85 5.43 -16.08
C ALA A 115 -7.01 5.32 -17.59
N ALA A 116 -6.86 4.10 -18.12
CA ALA A 116 -7.45 3.76 -19.39
C ALA A 116 -8.97 3.79 -19.19
N VAL A 117 -9.54 4.97 -19.27
CA VAL A 117 -10.98 5.21 -19.40
C VAL A 117 -11.19 5.45 -20.88
N ASN A 118 -11.67 4.43 -21.59
CA ASN A 118 -12.47 4.69 -22.78
C ASN A 118 -13.75 5.34 -22.26
N CYS A 119 -13.79 6.67 -22.32
CA CYS A 119 -15.03 7.41 -22.31
C CYS A 119 -15.68 7.15 -23.67
N TYR A 120 -16.78 6.39 -23.68
CA TYR A 120 -17.79 6.48 -24.72
C TYR A 120 -18.64 7.72 -24.47
#